data_AF-A0A8H7QXU3-F1
#
_entry.id   AF-A0A8H7QXU3-F1
#
_cell.length_a   1.000
_cell.length_b   1.000
_cell.length_c   1.000
_cell.angle_alpha   90.00
_cell.angle_beta   90.00
_cell.angle_gamma   90.00
#
_symmetry.space_group_name_H-M   'P 1'
#
loop_
_entity.id
_entity.type
_entity.pdbx_description
1 polymer ?
#
loop_
_entity_poly.entity_id
_entity_poly.type
_entity_poly.pdbx_seq_one_letter_code
_entity_poly.pdbx_strand_id
1 'polypeptide(L)'
;MLFLIKNNTFLQEPLQKAIEIYQQDVVPRLTKKNKTIAISTAVAISLIYFIRDKYFKPPKNIRHISYQGYFDVIKSIIIKESYWDRAYRLSLPTIDSETNNGLYVRPGRLGWEIHVANPEAAKKIFLKQDTFPKADVLEGKEDTLSAKFSNGPNLVFLNGAHWKNQRTIANPAFHRAQPIQLFGKLTQDLFLKMDTMAETVEVTDLMERWTLDAIGKAGFGFDFNAIKDDGSAWVHTYNTINAALQDPFYFLFPIFDQALLWLSPKRVAVHKEMKRFNEMLSNVIENKRAHIASGVQNDNLQENEKDVLTLLIESEQRGEGALTDEELRSNLNILFLAGHDTTSNALSFALSYLAKNPEMQKRAREEVLSIFGDAPEDIIPSSDQLKQLDYINQIIKETLRINGPAVQVVPRVAQEDTVLADTLIPKGSLVTVDIFNIQHSKKIWKNGDEFNPDRFAPKGESSQLVGQGMTWVPFGNGARQCIGMNFSLNEQRVLLSMMLKKFTWKLPEDSIHKNEIKTRGIGVVGPIDLKIQFKKRY
;
A
#
# COMPACT_ATOMS: atom_id res chain seq x y z
N MET A 1 -33.15 -14.18 -30.11
CA MET A 1 -33.44 -13.63 -28.77
C MET A 1 -34.67 -14.28 -28.13
N LEU A 2 -35.81 -14.40 -28.83
CA LEU A 2 -37.03 -15.07 -28.35
C LEU A 2 -36.90 -16.58 -28.09
N PHE A 3 -35.89 -17.26 -28.63
CA PHE A 3 -35.69 -18.71 -28.42
C PHE A 3 -34.87 -19.05 -27.16
N LEU A 4 -34.05 -18.13 -26.65
CA LEU A 4 -33.19 -18.34 -25.46
C LEU A 4 -33.78 -17.78 -24.16
N ILE A 5 -34.92 -17.08 -24.23
CA ILE A 5 -35.64 -16.53 -23.07
C ILE A 5 -36.70 -17.53 -22.54
N LYS A 6 -37.03 -18.56 -23.31
CA LYS A 6 -38.08 -19.54 -22.99
C LYS A 6 -37.73 -20.48 -21.81
N ASN A 7 -36.47 -20.55 -21.39
CA ASN A 7 -35.98 -21.53 -20.41
C ASN A 7 -35.50 -20.94 -19.07
N ASN A 8 -35.81 -19.67 -18.77
CA ASN A 8 -35.42 -19.05 -17.50
C ASN A 8 -36.66 -18.55 -16.76
N THR A 9 -37.19 -19.40 -15.87
CA THR A 9 -38.48 -19.20 -15.18
C THR A 9 -38.51 -17.99 -14.26
N PHE A 10 -37.36 -17.51 -13.77
CA PHE A 10 -37.29 -16.40 -12.81
C PHE A 10 -37.48 -15.00 -13.42
N LEU A 11 -37.33 -14.88 -14.75
CA LEU A 11 -37.49 -13.61 -15.48
C LEU A 11 -38.75 -13.57 -16.35
N GLN A 12 -39.49 -14.68 -16.45
CA GLN A 12 -40.68 -14.75 -17.30
C GLN A 12 -41.80 -13.87 -16.77
N GLU A 13 -42.18 -13.99 -15.50
CA GLU A 13 -43.32 -13.24 -14.96
C GLU A 13 -43.15 -11.70 -15.01
N PRO A 14 -42.02 -11.11 -14.53
CA PRO A 14 -41.85 -9.66 -14.54
C PRO A 14 -41.74 -9.10 -15.96
N LEU A 15 -41.13 -9.85 -16.88
CA LEU A 15 -40.99 -9.46 -18.28
C LEU A 15 -42.32 -9.60 -19.03
N GLN A 16 -43.09 -10.66 -18.78
CA GLN A 16 -44.43 -10.85 -19.35
C GLN A 16 -45.34 -9.70 -18.91
N LYS A 17 -45.30 -9.35 -17.62
CA LYS A 17 -46.08 -8.24 -17.05
C LYS A 17 -45.66 -6.88 -17.61
N ALA A 18 -44.36 -6.66 -17.80
CA ALA A 18 -43.86 -5.44 -18.45
C ALA A 18 -44.24 -5.37 -19.94
N ILE A 19 -44.25 -6.50 -20.65
CA ILE A 19 -44.70 -6.61 -22.05
C ILE A 19 -46.20 -6.38 -22.14
N GLU A 20 -47.01 -6.94 -21.24
CA GLU A 20 -48.46 -6.74 -21.18
C GLU A 20 -48.81 -5.28 -20.92
N ILE A 21 -48.19 -4.64 -19.92
CA ILE A 21 -48.37 -3.20 -19.65
C ILE A 21 -47.95 -2.36 -20.86
N TYR A 22 -46.84 -2.70 -21.51
CA TYR A 22 -46.40 -2.01 -22.72
C TYR A 22 -47.40 -2.19 -23.88
N GLN A 23 -47.90 -3.40 -24.09
CA GLN A 23 -48.86 -3.71 -25.16
C GLN A 23 -50.25 -3.12 -24.91
N GLN A 24 -50.67 -3.03 -23.65
CA GLN A 24 -52.02 -2.57 -23.29
C GLN A 24 -52.08 -1.05 -23.14
N ASP A 25 -51.06 -0.43 -22.54
CA ASP A 25 -51.11 0.99 -22.19
C ASP A 25 -50.27 1.90 -23.09
N VAL A 26 -49.21 1.36 -23.71
CA VAL A 26 -48.27 2.15 -24.52
C VAL A 26 -48.58 1.99 -26.01
N VAL A 27 -48.64 0.77 -26.52
CA VAL A 27 -48.83 0.48 -27.96
C VAL A 27 -50.07 1.14 -28.58
N PRO A 28 -51.26 1.17 -27.94
CA PRO A 28 -52.45 1.79 -28.53
C PRO A 28 -52.39 3.32 -28.61
N ARG A 29 -51.50 3.96 -27.83
CA ARG A 29 -51.31 5.42 -27.79
C ARG A 29 -50.17 5.90 -28.70
N LEU A 30 -49.51 4.98 -29.42
CA LEU A 30 -48.43 5.29 -30.37
C LEU A 30 -48.97 5.69 -31.76
N THR A 31 -49.28 6.96 -31.95
CA THR A 31 -49.50 7.55 -33.30
C THR A 31 -48.18 7.61 -34.09
N LYS A 32 -48.23 7.85 -35.41
CA LYS A 32 -47.04 7.89 -36.30
C LYS A 32 -45.94 8.88 -35.83
N LYS A 33 -46.32 9.94 -35.09
CA LYS A 33 -45.41 10.92 -34.45
C LYS A 33 -44.78 10.39 -33.15
N ASN A 34 -45.49 9.51 -32.43
CA ASN A 34 -45.04 8.85 -31.20
C ASN A 34 -44.24 7.56 -31.46
N LYS A 35 -44.38 6.92 -32.63
CA LYS A 35 -43.60 5.72 -33.00
C LYS A 35 -42.10 6.00 -33.07
N THR A 36 -41.68 7.13 -33.66
CA THR A 36 -40.27 7.53 -33.67
C THR A 36 -39.76 7.75 -32.25
N ILE A 37 -40.54 8.43 -31.40
CA ILE A 37 -40.19 8.65 -30.00
C ILE A 37 -40.07 7.30 -29.25
N ALA A 38 -41.01 6.38 -29.41
CA ALA A 38 -40.96 5.07 -28.77
C ALA A 38 -39.79 4.19 -29.25
N ILE A 39 -39.48 4.21 -30.55
CA ILE A 39 -38.31 3.50 -31.10
C ILE A 39 -37.02 4.14 -30.56
N SER A 40 -36.90 5.47 -30.58
CA SER A 40 -35.76 6.19 -30.02
C SER A 40 -35.59 5.93 -28.52
N THR A 41 -36.69 5.90 -27.75
CA THR A 41 -36.68 5.56 -26.32
C THR A 41 -36.27 4.10 -26.10
N ALA A 42 -36.78 3.15 -26.87
CA ALA A 42 -36.40 1.74 -26.77
C ALA A 42 -34.93 1.51 -27.13
N VAL A 43 -34.41 2.21 -28.15
CA VAL A 43 -32.99 2.21 -28.51
C VAL A 43 -32.16 2.81 -27.38
N ALA A 44 -32.56 3.97 -26.83
CA ALA A 44 -31.87 4.61 -25.72
C ALA A 44 -31.83 3.71 -24.47
N ILE A 45 -32.96 3.09 -24.09
CA ILE A 45 -33.03 2.14 -22.97
C ILE A 45 -32.14 0.92 -23.23
N SER A 46 -32.17 0.37 -24.44
CA SER A 46 -31.32 -0.77 -24.82
C SER A 46 -29.84 -0.39 -24.78
N LEU A 47 -29.48 0.82 -25.22
CA LEU A 47 -28.11 1.34 -25.16
C LEU A 47 -27.66 1.54 -23.71
N ILE A 48 -28.50 2.13 -22.86
CA ILE A 48 -28.25 2.30 -21.43
C ILE A 48 -28.07 0.95 -20.74
N TYR A 49 -28.95 -0.02 -21.04
CA TYR A 49 -28.85 -1.37 -20.51
C TYR A 49 -27.55 -2.06 -20.95
N PHE A 50 -27.20 -1.95 -22.24
CA PHE A 50 -25.98 -2.52 -22.78
C PHE A 50 -24.73 -1.89 -22.16
N ILE A 51 -24.68 -0.55 -22.05
CA ILE A 51 -23.60 0.18 -21.38
C ILE A 51 -23.50 -0.26 -19.92
N ARG A 52 -24.63 -0.35 -19.21
CA ARG A 52 -24.66 -0.79 -17.82
C ARG A 52 -24.15 -2.23 -17.65
N ASP A 53 -24.59 -3.16 -18.49
CA ASP A 53 -24.16 -4.56 -18.40
C ASP A 53 -22.68 -4.73 -18.79
N LYS A 54 -22.20 -3.92 -19.74
CA LYS A 54 -20.82 -3.98 -20.24
C LYS A 54 -19.80 -3.33 -19.30
N TYR A 55 -20.11 -2.18 -18.72
CA TYR A 55 -19.15 -1.38 -17.95
C TYR A 55 -19.41 -1.38 -16.44
N PHE A 56 -20.67 -1.45 -16.01
CA PHE A 56 -21.05 -1.28 -14.60
C PHE A 56 -21.46 -2.59 -13.90
N LYS A 57 -21.26 -3.74 -14.56
CA LYS A 57 -21.39 -5.07 -13.97
C LYS A 57 -20.13 -5.90 -14.24
N PRO A 58 -19.81 -6.87 -13.36
CA PRO A 58 -18.72 -7.80 -13.61
C PRO A 58 -18.90 -8.56 -14.94
N PRO A 59 -17.81 -9.01 -15.58
CA PRO A 59 -17.87 -9.97 -16.67
C PRO A 59 -18.68 -11.22 -16.30
N LYS A 60 -19.45 -11.77 -17.25
CA LYS A 60 -20.41 -12.88 -16.99
C LYS A 60 -19.78 -14.10 -16.33
N ASN A 61 -18.53 -14.42 -16.69
CA ASN A 61 -17.77 -15.55 -16.19
C ASN A 61 -17.34 -15.43 -14.72
N ILE A 62 -17.50 -14.25 -14.09
CA ILE A 62 -17.21 -14.04 -12.67
C ILE A 62 -18.40 -13.49 -11.88
N ARG A 63 -19.60 -13.40 -12.49
CA ARG A 63 -20.83 -12.90 -11.83
C ARG A 63 -21.37 -13.84 -10.75
N HIS A 64 -20.90 -15.09 -10.71
CA HIS A 64 -21.24 -16.04 -9.64
C HIS A 64 -20.56 -15.67 -8.30
N ILE A 65 -19.54 -14.83 -8.32
CA ILE A 65 -18.88 -14.32 -7.12
C ILE A 65 -19.63 -13.07 -6.65
N SER A 66 -19.86 -12.97 -5.34
CA SER A 66 -20.47 -11.78 -4.73
C SER A 66 -19.69 -10.52 -5.13
N TYR A 67 -20.37 -9.45 -5.53
CA TYR A 67 -19.69 -8.25 -6.04
C TYR A 67 -20.26 -6.95 -5.49
N GLN A 68 -19.38 -5.96 -5.36
CA GLN A 68 -19.72 -4.60 -4.94
C GLN A 68 -20.22 -3.78 -6.13
N GLY A 69 -21.23 -2.93 -5.89
CA GLY A 69 -21.79 -2.05 -6.91
C GLY A 69 -20.76 -1.07 -7.43
N TYR A 70 -20.71 -0.89 -8.76
CA TYR A 70 -19.76 0.01 -9.41
C TYR A 70 -19.83 1.44 -8.84
N PHE A 71 -21.05 1.98 -8.77
CA PHE A 71 -21.28 3.34 -8.30
C PHE A 71 -21.00 3.52 -6.81
N ASP A 72 -21.17 2.48 -5.99
CA ASP A 72 -20.87 2.55 -4.55
C ASP A 72 -19.36 2.71 -4.32
N VAL A 73 -18.55 1.97 -5.09
CA VAL A 73 -17.09 2.08 -5.04
C VAL A 73 -16.62 3.40 -5.64
N ILE A 74 -17.12 3.82 -6.79
CA ILE A 74 -16.72 5.10 -7.38
C ILE A 74 -17.13 6.29 -6.50
N LYS A 75 -18.34 6.27 -5.92
CA LYS A 75 -18.78 7.30 -4.97
C LYS A 75 -17.83 7.39 -3.78
N SER A 76 -17.43 6.25 -3.19
CA SER A 76 -16.47 6.23 -2.08
C SER A 76 -15.15 6.91 -2.41
N ILE A 77 -14.64 6.69 -3.64
CA ILE A 77 -13.38 7.26 -4.11
C ILE A 77 -13.52 8.77 -4.32
N ILE A 78 -14.63 9.23 -4.93
CA ILE A 78 -14.88 10.65 -5.18
C ILE A 78 -15.00 11.45 -3.88
N ILE A 79 -15.72 10.92 -2.89
CA ILE A 79 -15.89 11.59 -1.59
C ILE A 79 -14.69 11.39 -0.65
N LYS A 80 -13.64 10.70 -1.10
CA LYS A 80 -12.45 10.34 -0.32
C LYS A 80 -12.79 9.62 0.99
N GLU A 81 -13.80 8.75 0.95
CA GLU A 81 -14.11 7.86 2.07
C GLU A 81 -12.85 7.04 2.42
N SER A 82 -12.57 6.91 3.72
CA SER A 82 -11.39 6.17 4.17
C SER A 82 -11.47 4.71 3.70
N TYR A 83 -10.31 4.07 3.51
CA TYR A 83 -10.31 2.65 3.15
C TYR A 83 -11.04 1.82 4.20
N TRP A 84 -10.83 2.15 5.48
CA TRP A 84 -11.49 1.55 6.64
C TRP A 84 -13.01 1.61 6.51
N ASP A 85 -13.60 2.80 6.46
CA ASP A 85 -15.07 2.98 6.40
C ASP A 85 -15.68 2.21 5.23
N ARG A 86 -15.03 2.27 4.06
CA ARG A 86 -15.46 1.54 2.88
C ARG A 86 -15.40 0.03 3.08
N ALA A 87 -14.36 -0.49 3.71
CA ALA A 87 -14.21 -1.92 3.94
C ALA A 87 -15.28 -2.46 4.89
N TYR A 88 -15.55 -1.78 6.02
CA TYR A 88 -16.63 -2.15 6.95
C TYR A 88 -18.02 -2.03 6.32
N ARG A 89 -18.21 -1.10 5.38
CA ARG A 89 -19.49 -0.92 4.70
C ARG A 89 -19.72 -1.91 3.55
N LEU A 90 -18.68 -2.27 2.79
CA LEU A 90 -18.81 -3.00 1.53
C LEU A 90 -18.16 -4.39 1.52
N SER A 91 -16.94 -4.55 2.03
CA SER A 91 -16.20 -5.82 1.89
C SER A 91 -16.39 -6.76 3.07
N LEU A 92 -16.18 -6.30 4.31
CA LEU A 92 -16.27 -7.12 5.53
C LEU A 92 -17.62 -7.83 5.67
N PRO A 93 -18.78 -7.16 5.50
CA PRO A 93 -20.08 -7.84 5.56
C PRO A 93 -20.24 -8.95 4.52
N THR A 94 -19.61 -8.77 3.34
CA THR A 94 -19.66 -9.74 2.25
C THR A 94 -18.80 -10.97 2.58
N ILE A 95 -17.53 -10.76 2.96
CA ILE A 95 -16.58 -11.85 3.23
C ILE A 95 -16.91 -12.63 4.51
N ASP A 96 -17.48 -11.94 5.51
CA ASP A 96 -17.79 -12.55 6.80
C ASP A 96 -19.18 -13.19 6.84
N SER A 97 -19.94 -13.13 5.75
CA SER A 97 -21.19 -13.88 5.60
C SER A 97 -20.93 -15.39 5.61
N GLU A 98 -21.81 -16.17 6.24
CA GLU A 98 -21.61 -17.63 6.42
C GLU A 98 -21.44 -18.39 5.09
N THR A 99 -22.08 -17.90 4.03
CA THR A 99 -22.07 -18.53 2.70
C THR A 99 -20.91 -18.08 1.81
N ASN A 100 -20.10 -17.13 2.25
CA ASN A 100 -18.97 -16.60 1.46
C ASN A 100 -17.64 -17.17 1.98
N ASN A 101 -16.83 -17.67 1.06
CA ASN A 101 -15.54 -18.30 1.36
C ASN A 101 -14.37 -17.31 1.41
N GLY A 102 -14.63 -16.00 1.55
CA GLY A 102 -13.62 -14.94 1.60
C GLY A 102 -13.26 -14.36 0.23
N LEU A 103 -14.18 -14.37 -0.73
CA LEU A 103 -13.98 -13.83 -2.08
C LEU A 103 -15.09 -12.84 -2.43
N TYR A 104 -14.72 -11.74 -3.07
CA TYR A 104 -15.68 -10.83 -3.67
C TYR A 104 -15.09 -10.13 -4.90
N VAL A 105 -15.92 -9.51 -5.71
CA VAL A 105 -15.52 -8.78 -6.90
C VAL A 105 -15.82 -7.29 -6.73
N ARG A 106 -14.92 -6.41 -7.15
CA ARG A 106 -15.18 -4.97 -7.20
C ARG A 106 -14.50 -4.32 -8.41
N PRO A 107 -14.94 -3.14 -8.85
CA PRO A 107 -14.16 -2.37 -9.83
C PRO A 107 -12.85 -1.90 -9.20
N GLY A 108 -11.79 -1.99 -9.98
CA GLY A 108 -10.44 -1.51 -9.68
C GLY A 108 -9.82 -0.78 -10.88
N ARG A 109 -8.49 -0.66 -10.88
CA ARG A 109 -7.75 0.18 -11.85
C ARG A 109 -7.75 -0.41 -13.25
N LEU A 110 -7.77 -1.74 -13.33
CA LEU A 110 -7.65 -2.49 -14.57
C LEU A 110 -8.97 -3.09 -15.06
N GLY A 111 -10.06 -2.81 -14.35
CA GLY A 111 -11.38 -3.37 -14.62
C GLY A 111 -11.95 -4.02 -13.37
N TRP A 112 -12.68 -5.12 -13.55
CA TRP A 112 -13.24 -5.88 -12.44
C TRP A 112 -12.19 -6.84 -11.87
N GLU A 113 -11.96 -6.72 -10.56
CA GLU A 113 -10.91 -7.45 -9.84
C GLU A 113 -11.57 -8.38 -8.80
N ILE A 114 -11.07 -9.62 -8.70
CA ILE A 114 -11.45 -10.59 -7.67
C ILE A 114 -10.55 -10.36 -6.46
N HIS A 115 -11.14 -9.97 -5.34
CA HIS A 115 -10.49 -9.77 -4.07
C HIS A 115 -10.53 -11.05 -3.25
N VAL A 116 -9.37 -11.46 -2.75
CA VAL A 116 -9.18 -12.70 -2.01
C VAL A 116 -8.78 -12.36 -0.58
N ALA A 117 -9.72 -12.57 0.34
CA ALA A 117 -9.56 -12.43 1.78
C ALA A 117 -9.49 -13.76 2.52
N ASN A 118 -9.48 -14.88 1.79
CA ASN A 118 -9.29 -16.21 2.36
C ASN A 118 -7.78 -16.52 2.53
N PRO A 119 -7.31 -16.87 3.75
CA PRO A 119 -5.90 -17.11 4.03
C PRO A 119 -5.24 -18.23 3.21
N GLU A 120 -5.96 -19.32 2.91
CA GLU A 120 -5.43 -20.44 2.15
C GLU A 120 -5.38 -20.14 0.65
N ALA A 121 -6.41 -19.47 0.13
CA ALA A 121 -6.41 -18.98 -1.25
C ALA A 121 -5.31 -17.92 -1.46
N ALA A 122 -5.12 -17.01 -0.51
CA ALA A 122 -4.03 -16.04 -0.52
C ALA A 122 -2.67 -16.75 -0.56
N LYS A 123 -2.45 -17.78 0.28
CA LYS A 123 -1.25 -18.63 0.25
C LYS A 123 -1.02 -19.22 -1.14
N LYS A 124 -2.05 -19.77 -1.79
CA LYS A 124 -1.94 -20.32 -3.14
C LYS A 124 -1.51 -19.26 -4.16
N ILE A 125 -2.07 -18.06 -4.11
CA ILE A 125 -1.69 -16.94 -4.99
C ILE A 125 -0.22 -16.54 -4.79
N PHE A 126 0.22 -16.42 -3.53
CA PHE A 126 1.60 -16.01 -3.22
C PHE A 126 2.64 -17.04 -3.64
N LEU A 127 2.33 -18.34 -3.47
CA LEU A 127 3.27 -19.42 -3.75
C LEU A 127 3.30 -19.82 -5.23
N LYS A 128 2.22 -19.61 -5.99
CA LYS A 128 2.13 -19.94 -7.42
C LYS A 128 2.31 -18.71 -8.32
N GLN A 129 3.47 -18.05 -8.25
CA GLN A 129 3.72 -16.81 -8.99
C GLN A 129 3.63 -16.93 -10.51
N ASP A 130 3.94 -18.11 -11.08
CA ASP A 130 3.88 -18.32 -12.53
C ASP A 130 2.43 -18.51 -13.01
N THR A 131 1.55 -19.04 -12.14
CA THR A 131 0.10 -19.09 -12.36
C THR A 131 -0.55 -17.71 -12.19
N PHE A 132 -0.01 -16.89 -11.28
CA PHE A 132 -0.52 -15.57 -10.95
C PHE A 132 0.56 -14.48 -11.08
N PRO A 133 1.11 -14.22 -12.29
CA PRO A 133 2.00 -13.10 -12.52
C PRO A 133 1.26 -11.78 -12.22
N LYS A 134 2.00 -10.75 -11.84
CA LYS A 134 1.42 -9.41 -11.64
C LYS A 134 0.84 -8.92 -12.96
N ALA A 135 -0.34 -8.31 -12.91
CA ALA A 135 -0.93 -7.65 -14.05
C ALA A 135 -0.05 -6.48 -14.48
N ASP A 136 0.02 -6.24 -15.79
CA ASP A 136 0.65 -5.02 -16.29
C ASP A 136 -0.27 -3.84 -16.00
N VAL A 137 0.08 -3.07 -14.97
CA VAL A 137 -0.70 -1.90 -14.56
C VAL A 137 -0.37 -0.65 -15.37
N LEU A 138 0.70 -0.68 -16.17
CA LEU A 138 1.29 0.46 -16.87
C LEU A 138 1.14 0.37 -18.39
N GLU A 139 0.88 -0.80 -18.96
CA GLU A 139 0.62 -0.99 -20.40
C GLU A 139 -0.48 -0.03 -20.91
N GLY A 140 -0.15 0.74 -21.95
CA GLY A 140 -1.05 1.75 -22.54
C GLY A 140 -1.30 2.96 -21.65
N LYS A 141 -0.50 3.15 -20.59
CA LYS A 141 -0.60 4.24 -19.60
C LYS A 141 0.76 4.90 -19.33
N GLU A 142 1.68 4.80 -20.27
CA GLU A 142 3.09 5.23 -20.18
C GLU A 142 3.20 6.72 -19.85
N ASP A 143 2.26 7.53 -20.33
CA ASP A 143 2.25 8.97 -20.10
C ASP A 143 1.61 9.42 -18.78
N THR A 144 0.98 8.50 -18.05
CA THR A 144 0.35 8.82 -16.75
C THR A 144 1.39 9.19 -15.70
N LEU A 145 0.98 9.99 -14.72
CA LEU A 145 1.87 10.39 -13.62
C LEU A 145 2.48 9.18 -12.90
N SER A 146 1.69 8.13 -12.66
CA SER A 146 2.14 6.90 -11.99
C SER A 146 3.16 6.09 -12.81
N ALA A 147 3.06 6.09 -14.14
CA ALA A 147 4.01 5.41 -15.01
C ALA A 147 5.32 6.19 -15.07
N LYS A 148 5.25 7.52 -15.20
CA LYS A 148 6.41 8.42 -15.17
C LYS A 148 7.15 8.39 -13.83
N PHE A 149 6.45 8.16 -12.73
CA PHE A 149 7.06 7.92 -11.42
C PHE A 149 7.84 6.60 -11.40
N SER A 150 7.23 5.52 -11.89
CA SER A 150 7.87 4.19 -11.96
C SER A 150 9.10 4.19 -12.89
N ASN A 151 9.07 5.04 -13.91
CA ASN A 151 10.21 5.45 -14.74
C ASN A 151 10.94 4.32 -15.48
N GLY A 152 10.22 3.23 -15.75
CA GLY A 152 10.71 2.07 -16.49
C GLY A 152 10.46 0.75 -15.75
N PRO A 153 11.06 -0.35 -16.26
CA PRO A 153 10.90 -1.69 -15.71
C PRO A 153 11.58 -1.80 -14.33
N ASN A 154 10.82 -2.22 -13.32
CA ASN A 154 11.31 -2.33 -11.95
C ASN A 154 10.84 -3.62 -11.23
N LEU A 155 11.51 -3.95 -10.13
CA LEU A 155 11.29 -5.12 -9.28
C LEU A 155 9.83 -5.31 -8.83
N VAL A 156 9.06 -4.23 -8.73
CA VAL A 156 7.65 -4.31 -8.32
C VAL A 156 6.82 -4.85 -9.46
N PHE A 157 6.94 -4.35 -10.69
CA PHE A 157 6.02 -4.72 -11.79
C PHE A 157 6.53 -5.82 -12.72
N LEU A 158 7.84 -6.03 -12.80
CA LEU A 158 8.40 -7.08 -13.65
C LEU A 158 7.92 -8.48 -13.26
N ASN A 159 7.84 -9.37 -14.26
CA ASN A 159 7.52 -10.79 -14.10
C ASN A 159 8.61 -11.68 -14.76
N GLY A 160 8.47 -13.00 -14.59
CA GLY A 160 9.27 -13.99 -15.32
C GLY A 160 10.78 -13.86 -15.09
N ALA A 161 11.56 -14.13 -16.15
CA ALA A 161 13.02 -14.14 -16.12
C ALA A 161 13.63 -12.77 -15.75
N HIS A 162 13.09 -11.68 -16.30
CA HIS A 162 13.58 -10.32 -15.99
C HIS A 162 13.48 -9.99 -14.51
N TRP A 163 12.32 -10.28 -13.89
CA TRP A 163 12.17 -10.10 -12.45
C TRP A 163 13.11 -11.00 -11.65
N LYS A 164 13.22 -12.29 -12.02
CA LYS A 164 14.12 -13.23 -11.33
C LYS A 164 15.56 -12.71 -11.35
N ASN A 165 16.03 -12.23 -12.50
CA ASN A 165 17.37 -11.66 -12.64
C ASN A 165 17.60 -10.48 -11.69
N GLN A 166 16.74 -9.46 -11.74
CA GLN A 166 16.88 -8.30 -10.86
C GLN A 166 16.78 -8.70 -9.37
N ARG A 167 15.93 -9.68 -9.03
CA ARG A 167 15.74 -10.12 -7.65
C ARG A 167 16.95 -10.89 -7.12
N THR A 168 17.61 -11.69 -7.96
CA THR A 168 18.87 -12.37 -7.63
C THR A 168 19.95 -11.37 -7.25
N ILE A 169 20.04 -10.25 -7.97
CA ILE A 169 21.02 -9.18 -7.71
C ILE A 169 20.63 -8.37 -6.45
N ALA A 170 19.35 -8.01 -6.32
CA ALA A 170 18.90 -7.11 -5.26
C ALA A 170 18.79 -7.78 -3.88
N ASN A 171 18.38 -9.05 -3.79
CA ASN A 171 18.18 -9.72 -2.50
C ASN A 171 19.43 -9.70 -1.60
N PRO A 172 20.64 -10.06 -2.08
CA PRO A 172 21.86 -9.96 -1.27
C PRO A 172 22.13 -8.55 -0.75
N ALA A 173 21.94 -7.51 -1.57
CA ALA A 173 22.15 -6.13 -1.16
C ALA A 173 21.23 -5.74 0.01
N PHE A 174 19.94 -6.07 -0.05
CA PHE A 174 18.99 -5.80 1.04
C PHE A 174 19.23 -6.65 2.28
N HIS A 175 19.67 -7.90 2.14
CA HIS A 175 20.01 -8.74 3.28
C HIS A 175 21.27 -8.26 4.01
N ARG A 176 22.26 -7.77 3.26
CA ARG A 176 23.50 -7.19 3.79
C ARG A 176 23.20 -5.85 4.47
N ALA A 177 22.55 -4.91 3.78
CA ALA A 177 22.25 -3.57 4.32
C ALA A 177 21.22 -3.62 5.47
N GLN A 178 21.71 -3.55 6.71
CA GLN A 178 20.92 -3.51 7.94
C GLN A 178 21.48 -2.39 8.86
N PRO A 179 21.33 -1.11 8.46
CA PRO A 179 22.14 -0.01 8.99
C PRO A 179 21.55 0.58 10.28
N ILE A 180 21.64 -0.19 11.36
CA ILE A 180 21.07 0.14 12.67
C ILE A 180 21.74 1.39 13.25
N GLN A 181 23.06 1.54 13.08
CA GLN A 181 23.78 2.70 13.60
C GLN A 181 23.35 3.98 12.90
N LEU A 182 23.16 3.92 11.57
CA LEU A 182 22.61 5.02 10.80
C LEU A 182 21.21 5.43 11.28
N PHE A 183 20.28 4.49 11.45
CA PHE A 183 18.94 4.78 11.96
C PHE A 183 18.97 5.42 13.36
N GLY A 184 19.88 4.96 14.21
CA GLY A 184 20.09 5.54 15.53
C GLY A 184 20.56 7.00 15.47
N LYS A 185 21.55 7.29 14.63
CA LYS A 185 22.06 8.67 14.40
C LYS A 185 20.98 9.59 13.83
N LEU A 186 20.18 9.11 12.88
CA LEU A 186 19.03 9.86 12.36
C LEU A 186 17.99 10.14 13.44
N THR A 187 17.80 9.20 14.37
CA THR A 187 16.89 9.39 15.52
C THR A 187 17.46 10.41 16.52
N GLN A 188 18.78 10.48 16.70
CA GLN A 188 19.40 11.56 17.48
C GLN A 188 19.24 12.92 16.81
N ASP A 189 19.46 13.01 15.48
CA ASP A 189 19.18 14.22 14.70
C ASP A 189 17.70 14.65 14.83
N LEU A 190 16.79 13.68 14.83
CA LEU A 190 15.37 13.90 15.07
C LEU A 190 15.10 14.48 16.46
N PHE A 191 15.76 13.97 17.50
CA PHE A 191 15.62 14.50 18.85
C PHE A 191 16.06 15.96 18.95
N LEU A 192 17.17 16.32 18.28
CA LEU A 192 17.63 17.70 18.21
C LEU A 192 16.61 18.60 17.51
N LYS A 193 15.97 18.12 16.43
CA LYS A 193 14.88 18.83 15.77
C LYS A 193 13.69 19.00 16.71
N MET A 194 13.25 17.94 17.38
CA MET A 194 12.12 17.98 18.32
C MET A 194 12.35 18.94 19.50
N ASP A 195 13.59 19.12 19.96
CA ASP A 195 13.93 20.09 21.02
C ASP A 195 13.65 21.55 20.61
N THR A 196 13.53 21.82 19.31
CA THR A 196 13.18 23.15 18.77
C THR A 196 11.69 23.30 18.43
N MET A 197 10.92 22.22 18.50
CA MET A 197 9.51 22.20 18.13
C MET A 197 8.62 22.51 19.33
N ALA A 198 7.36 22.84 19.06
CA ALA A 198 6.34 22.86 20.11
C ALA A 198 6.12 21.45 20.68
N GLU A 199 5.59 21.37 21.90
CA GLU A 199 5.26 20.06 22.51
C GLU A 199 4.28 19.24 21.68
N THR A 200 3.35 19.90 20.98
CA THR A 200 2.42 19.25 20.06
C THR A 200 2.99 19.29 18.65
N VAL A 201 3.31 18.12 18.13
CA VAL A 201 3.99 17.93 16.84
C VAL A 201 3.06 17.23 15.86
N GLU A 202 3.10 17.64 14.59
CA GLU A 202 2.50 16.89 13.50
C GLU A 202 3.41 15.70 13.15
N VAL A 203 2.98 14.51 13.57
CA VAL A 203 3.84 13.31 13.57
C VAL A 203 4.02 12.73 12.19
N THR A 204 3.04 12.90 11.30
CA THR A 204 3.14 12.36 9.94
C THR A 204 4.29 13.02 9.18
N ASP A 205 4.35 14.37 9.13
CA ASP A 205 5.50 15.09 8.55
C ASP A 205 6.82 14.72 9.23
N LEU A 206 6.84 14.59 10.56
CA LEU A 206 8.04 14.21 11.30
C LEU A 206 8.57 12.81 10.88
N MET A 207 7.67 11.83 10.78
CA MET A 207 8.03 10.47 10.35
C MET A 207 8.37 10.40 8.87
N GLU A 208 7.70 11.18 8.02
CA GLU A 208 8.03 11.34 6.61
C GLU A 208 9.45 11.92 6.45
N ARG A 209 9.83 12.96 7.18
CA ARG A 209 11.20 13.50 7.14
C ARG A 209 12.25 12.51 7.61
N TRP A 210 12.01 11.82 8.71
CA TRP A 210 12.95 10.83 9.24
C TRP A 210 13.15 9.65 8.27
N THR A 211 12.07 9.09 7.75
CA THR A 211 12.14 7.97 6.80
C THR A 211 12.70 8.39 5.45
N LEU A 212 12.54 9.66 5.04
CA LEU A 212 13.14 10.20 3.83
C LEU A 212 14.67 10.18 3.95
N ASP A 213 15.22 10.72 5.05
CA ASP A 213 16.66 10.67 5.30
C ASP A 213 17.16 9.23 5.50
N ALA A 214 16.36 8.35 6.10
CA ALA A 214 16.67 6.93 6.24
C ALA A 214 16.82 6.25 4.88
N ILE A 215 15.80 6.29 4.01
CA ILE A 215 15.89 5.67 2.68
C ILE A 215 16.95 6.34 1.79
N GLY A 216 17.16 7.65 1.93
CA GLY A 216 18.22 8.36 1.22
C GLY A 216 19.59 7.82 1.57
N LYS A 217 19.94 7.82 2.86
CA LYS A 217 21.28 7.44 3.31
C LYS A 217 21.51 5.94 3.19
N ALA A 218 20.57 5.13 3.68
CA ALA A 218 20.71 3.67 3.72
C ALA A 218 20.33 2.98 2.41
N GLY A 219 19.44 3.57 1.61
CA GLY A 219 19.10 3.04 0.29
C GLY A 219 20.08 3.51 -0.77
N PHE A 220 20.37 4.82 -0.81
CA PHE A 220 21.00 5.45 -1.98
C PHE A 220 22.37 6.09 -1.68
N GLY A 221 22.79 6.13 -0.42
CA GLY A 221 23.98 6.84 0.00
C GLY A 221 23.87 8.36 -0.21
N PHE A 222 22.65 8.90 -0.13
CA PHE A 222 22.34 10.31 -0.36
C PHE A 222 21.64 10.94 0.85
N ASP A 223 22.10 12.10 1.29
CA ASP A 223 21.47 12.85 2.39
C ASP A 223 20.45 13.86 1.83
N PHE A 224 19.15 13.61 2.04
CA PHE A 224 18.11 14.58 1.69
C PHE A 224 18.06 15.77 2.67
N ASN A 225 18.70 15.61 3.83
CA ASN A 225 18.73 16.56 4.94
C ASN A 225 17.32 17.01 5.37
N ALA A 226 16.33 16.13 5.23
CA ALA A 226 14.91 16.43 5.41
C ALA A 226 14.52 16.67 6.87
N ILE A 227 15.24 16.07 7.83
CA ILE A 227 15.01 16.33 9.26
C ILE A 227 15.40 17.76 9.64
N LYS A 228 16.51 18.27 9.08
CA LYS A 228 17.12 19.55 9.47
C LYS A 228 16.63 20.72 8.63
N ASP A 229 16.36 20.50 7.34
CA ASP A 229 15.93 21.53 6.41
C ASP A 229 14.42 21.53 6.19
N ASP A 230 13.74 22.51 6.78
CA ASP A 230 12.30 22.72 6.61
C ASP A 230 11.93 23.09 5.16
N GLY A 231 12.88 23.68 4.41
CA GLY A 231 12.73 24.11 3.02
C GLY A 231 13.23 23.11 1.98
N SER A 232 13.48 21.85 2.37
CA SER A 232 14.05 20.83 1.48
C SER A 232 13.29 20.75 0.16
N ALA A 233 13.99 21.04 -0.95
CA ALA A 233 13.43 20.97 -2.29
C ALA A 233 12.91 19.57 -2.63
N TRP A 234 13.50 18.53 -2.03
CA TRP A 234 13.05 17.14 -2.16
C TRP A 234 11.67 16.92 -1.55
N VAL A 235 11.49 17.35 -0.30
CA VAL A 235 10.21 17.25 0.41
C VAL A 235 9.12 17.98 -0.37
N HIS A 236 9.38 19.21 -0.82
CA HIS A 236 8.39 19.98 -1.59
C HIS A 236 8.03 19.30 -2.94
N THR A 237 9.04 18.87 -3.70
CA THR A 237 8.85 18.20 -5.01
C THR A 237 8.05 16.92 -4.82
N TYR A 238 8.43 16.10 -3.84
CA TYR A 238 7.76 14.85 -3.54
C TYR A 238 6.32 15.05 -3.07
N ASN A 239 6.07 15.95 -2.13
CA ASN A 239 4.73 16.21 -1.61
C ASN A 239 3.77 16.66 -2.71
N THR A 240 4.26 17.47 -3.66
CA THR A 240 3.49 17.88 -4.84
C THR A 240 3.10 16.68 -5.71
N ILE A 241 4.03 15.76 -5.94
CA ILE A 241 3.80 14.53 -6.72
C ILE A 241 2.86 13.58 -5.96
N ASN A 242 3.11 13.32 -4.68
CA ASN A 242 2.33 12.39 -3.87
C ASN A 242 0.87 12.86 -3.73
N ALA A 243 0.65 14.16 -3.51
CA ALA A 243 -0.68 14.74 -3.47
C ALA A 243 -1.47 14.49 -4.77
N ALA A 244 -0.80 14.53 -5.93
CA ALA A 244 -1.41 14.21 -7.22
C ALA A 244 -1.61 12.71 -7.45
N LEU A 245 -0.67 11.86 -7.01
CA LEU A 245 -0.80 10.40 -7.08
C LEU A 245 -1.97 9.88 -6.23
N GLN A 246 -2.27 10.55 -5.12
CA GLN A 246 -3.37 10.23 -4.22
C GLN A 246 -4.70 10.91 -4.62
N ASP A 247 -4.69 11.80 -5.61
CA ASP A 247 -5.89 12.52 -6.07
C ASP A 247 -6.74 11.60 -6.97
N PRO A 248 -8.00 11.30 -6.58
CA PRO A 248 -8.91 10.48 -7.36
C PRO A 248 -9.07 10.91 -8.82
N PHE A 249 -8.92 12.20 -9.13
CA PHE A 249 -9.05 12.70 -10.50
C PHE A 249 -7.94 12.20 -11.42
N TYR A 250 -6.72 11.99 -10.92
CA TYR A 250 -5.64 11.40 -11.71
C TYR A 250 -5.93 9.93 -12.01
N PHE A 251 -6.51 9.22 -11.04
CA PHE A 251 -6.93 7.83 -11.20
C PHE A 251 -8.12 7.64 -12.16
N LEU A 252 -9.17 8.44 -12.00
CA LEU A 252 -10.43 8.29 -12.76
C LEU A 252 -10.33 8.83 -14.19
N PHE A 253 -9.44 9.80 -14.43
CA PHE A 253 -9.32 10.47 -15.73
C PHE A 253 -7.87 10.50 -16.25
N PRO A 254 -7.26 9.33 -16.52
CA PRO A 254 -5.88 9.24 -17.03
C PRO A 254 -5.72 9.86 -18.42
N ILE A 255 -6.81 10.03 -19.19
CA ILE A 255 -6.78 10.68 -20.51
C ILE A 255 -6.23 12.12 -20.45
N PHE A 256 -6.37 12.80 -19.31
CA PHE A 256 -5.77 14.11 -19.12
C PHE A 256 -4.26 14.07 -18.96
N ASP A 257 -3.66 12.96 -18.56
CA ASP A 257 -2.19 12.84 -18.56
C ASP A 257 -1.67 12.39 -19.93
N GLN A 258 -2.44 11.55 -20.63
CA GLN A 258 -2.01 10.90 -21.86
C GLN A 258 -2.23 11.76 -23.12
N ALA A 259 -3.40 12.37 -23.28
CA ALA A 259 -3.79 13.04 -24.53
C ALA A 259 -4.19 14.50 -24.35
N LEU A 260 -4.63 14.88 -23.15
CA LEU A 260 -5.24 16.19 -22.89
C LEU A 260 -4.48 17.00 -21.81
N LEU A 261 -3.18 16.76 -21.67
CA LEU A 261 -2.36 17.39 -20.62
C LEU A 261 -2.39 18.93 -20.68
N TRP A 262 -2.39 19.48 -21.89
CA TRP A 262 -2.45 20.92 -22.15
C TRP A 262 -3.74 21.60 -21.65
N LEU A 263 -4.83 20.84 -21.41
CA LEU A 263 -6.08 21.39 -20.85
C LEU A 263 -6.00 21.66 -19.34
N SER A 264 -4.98 21.14 -18.64
CA SER A 264 -4.87 21.26 -17.18
C SER A 264 -3.51 21.85 -16.77
N PRO A 265 -3.43 23.17 -16.53
CA PRO A 265 -2.21 23.81 -16.03
C PRO A 265 -1.68 23.16 -14.74
N LYS A 266 -2.59 22.71 -13.86
CA LYS A 266 -2.24 21.96 -12.65
C LYS A 266 -1.50 20.66 -12.98
N ARG A 267 -2.01 19.84 -13.91
CA ARG A 267 -1.33 18.60 -14.32
C ARG A 267 0.00 18.89 -14.99
N VAL A 268 0.07 19.91 -15.86
CA VAL A 268 1.34 20.34 -16.47
C VAL A 268 2.40 20.66 -15.41
N ALA A 269 2.04 21.44 -14.38
CA ALA A 269 2.95 21.76 -13.28
C ALA A 269 3.42 20.51 -12.52
N VAL A 270 2.51 19.58 -12.20
CA VAL A 270 2.86 18.32 -11.53
C VAL A 270 3.77 17.44 -12.40
N HIS A 271 3.52 17.37 -13.71
CA HIS A 271 4.40 16.64 -14.64
C HIS A 271 5.79 17.28 -14.76
N LYS A 272 5.89 18.61 -14.60
CA LYS A 272 7.18 19.31 -14.52
C LYS A 272 7.94 18.93 -13.24
N GLU A 273 7.26 18.90 -12.09
CA GLU A 273 7.87 18.43 -10.84
C GLU A 273 8.26 16.95 -10.92
N MET A 274 7.47 16.10 -11.59
CA MET A 274 7.84 14.70 -11.86
C MET A 274 9.12 14.58 -12.68
N LYS A 275 9.27 15.41 -13.73
CA LYS A 275 10.50 15.45 -14.52
C LYS A 275 11.69 15.87 -13.67
N ARG A 276 11.53 16.93 -12.87
CA ARG A 276 12.55 17.41 -11.93
C ARG A 276 12.94 16.32 -10.94
N PHE A 277 11.98 15.61 -10.36
CA PHE A 277 12.22 14.50 -9.44
C PHE A 277 13.06 13.39 -10.09
N ASN A 278 12.70 12.98 -11.31
CA ASN A 278 13.47 11.98 -12.05
C ASN A 278 14.90 12.45 -12.37
N GLU A 279 15.11 13.72 -12.71
CA GLU A 279 16.44 14.31 -12.93
C GLU A 279 17.25 14.33 -11.62
N MET A 280 16.63 14.69 -10.51
CA MET A 280 17.27 14.70 -9.20
C MET A 280 17.72 13.29 -8.79
N LEU A 281 16.91 12.25 -9.03
CA LEU A 281 17.32 10.86 -8.78
C LEU A 281 18.42 10.37 -9.73
N SER A 282 18.38 10.73 -11.01
CA SER A 282 19.49 10.43 -11.94
C SER A 282 20.82 11.02 -11.45
N ASN A 283 20.81 12.27 -10.96
CA ASN A 283 22.01 12.91 -10.43
C ASN A 283 22.57 12.17 -9.20
N VAL A 284 21.71 11.59 -8.35
CA VAL A 284 22.15 10.76 -7.22
C VAL A 284 22.94 9.54 -7.72
N ILE A 285 22.45 8.86 -8.75
CA ILE A 285 23.11 7.69 -9.34
C ILE A 285 24.46 8.06 -9.95
N GLU A 286 24.50 9.13 -10.75
CA GLU A 286 25.71 9.61 -11.42
C GLU A 286 26.78 10.00 -10.40
N ASN A 287 26.41 10.79 -9.38
CA ASN A 287 27.31 11.18 -8.29
C ASN A 287 27.84 9.96 -7.52
N LYS A 288 26.97 8.97 -7.26
CA LYS A 288 27.36 7.75 -6.56
C LYS A 288 28.38 6.93 -7.36
N ARG A 289 28.15 6.77 -8.66
CA ARG A 289 29.08 6.07 -9.55
C ARG A 289 30.42 6.78 -9.65
N ALA A 290 30.41 8.11 -9.81
CA ALA A 290 31.63 8.90 -9.82
C ALA A 290 32.41 8.76 -8.50
N HIS A 291 31.71 8.73 -7.36
CA HIS A 291 32.33 8.53 -6.06
C HIS A 291 32.97 7.14 -5.93
N ILE A 292 32.26 6.06 -6.31
CA ILE A 292 32.81 4.70 -6.28
C ILE A 292 34.01 4.56 -7.24
N ALA A 293 33.92 5.13 -8.45
CA ALA A 293 35.00 5.09 -9.44
C ALA A 293 36.25 5.87 -9.01
N SER A 294 36.09 6.90 -8.17
CA SER A 294 37.21 7.69 -7.66
C SER A 294 38.11 6.92 -6.66
N GLY A 295 37.71 5.71 -6.25
CA GLY A 295 38.45 4.90 -5.28
C GLY A 295 38.37 5.43 -3.85
N VAL A 296 37.60 6.50 -3.61
CA VAL A 296 37.21 6.97 -2.28
C VAL A 296 36.13 6.03 -1.75
N GLN A 297 36.48 4.78 -1.46
CA GLN A 297 35.60 3.90 -0.70
C GLN A 297 35.67 4.30 0.77
N ASN A 298 34.51 4.32 1.44
CA ASN A 298 34.48 4.22 2.89
C ASN A 298 34.87 2.79 3.30
N ASP A 299 36.13 2.40 3.08
CA ASP A 299 36.69 1.08 3.43
C ASP A 299 36.55 0.75 4.93
N ASN A 300 36.20 1.74 5.75
CA ASN A 300 36.01 1.60 7.19
C ASN A 300 34.56 1.30 7.62
N LEU A 301 33.57 1.30 6.72
CA LEU A 301 32.18 0.94 7.09
C LEU A 301 31.99 -0.58 7.06
N GLN A 302 31.37 -1.11 8.12
CA GLN A 302 30.91 -2.50 8.13
C GLN A 302 29.91 -2.73 6.98
N GLU A 303 29.94 -3.92 6.37
CA GLU A 303 29.12 -4.22 5.18
C GLU A 303 27.62 -3.99 5.42
N ASN A 304 27.14 -4.20 6.65
CA ASN A 304 25.75 -3.96 7.02
C ASN A 304 25.34 -2.50 7.14
N GLU A 305 26.30 -1.58 7.24
CA GLU A 305 26.07 -0.13 7.26
C GLU A 305 26.26 0.50 5.87
N LYS A 306 26.69 -0.28 4.86
CA LYS A 306 26.73 0.18 3.47
C LYS A 306 25.31 0.37 2.93
N ASP A 307 25.14 1.39 2.09
CA ASP A 307 23.87 1.61 1.43
C ASP A 307 23.59 0.59 0.32
N VAL A 308 22.31 0.34 0.06
CA VAL A 308 21.85 -0.65 -0.92
C VAL A 308 22.42 -0.35 -2.31
N LEU A 309 22.47 0.91 -2.74
CA LEU A 309 23.00 1.29 -4.04
C LEU A 309 24.49 0.96 -4.19
N THR A 310 25.31 1.21 -3.16
CA THR A 310 26.70 0.75 -3.13
C THR A 310 26.78 -0.76 -3.33
N LEU A 311 25.98 -1.53 -2.58
CA LEU A 311 26.02 -3.00 -2.66
C LEU A 311 25.56 -3.53 -4.02
N LEU A 312 24.61 -2.86 -4.68
CA LEU A 312 24.15 -3.17 -6.04
C LEU A 312 25.20 -2.84 -7.11
N ILE A 313 26.02 -1.80 -6.90
CA ILE A 313 27.12 -1.48 -7.81
C ILE A 313 28.31 -2.42 -7.57
N GLU A 314 28.61 -2.75 -6.31
CA GLU A 314 29.66 -3.71 -5.95
C GLU A 314 29.31 -5.15 -6.39
N SER A 315 28.03 -5.52 -6.52
CA SER A 315 27.63 -6.85 -7.01
C SER A 315 28.07 -7.08 -8.46
N GLU A 316 28.03 -6.03 -9.30
CA GLU A 316 28.55 -6.08 -10.66
C GLU A 316 30.07 -6.37 -10.65
N GLN A 317 30.82 -5.66 -9.81
CA GLN A 317 32.27 -5.86 -9.67
C GLN A 317 32.63 -7.26 -9.17
N ARG A 318 31.77 -7.88 -8.36
CA ARG A 318 31.91 -9.26 -7.86
C ARG A 318 31.47 -10.34 -8.86
N GLY A 319 30.94 -9.96 -10.03
CA GLY A 319 30.38 -10.91 -10.99
C GLY A 319 29.07 -11.57 -10.54
N GLU A 320 28.37 -10.98 -9.56
CA GLU A 320 27.07 -11.46 -9.04
C GLU A 320 25.90 -11.05 -9.98
N GLY A 321 26.19 -10.28 -11.04
CA GLY A 321 25.24 -9.75 -12.00
C GLY A 321 25.19 -8.21 -11.99
N ALA A 322 24.70 -7.62 -13.08
CA ALA A 322 24.59 -6.17 -13.24
C ALA A 322 23.17 -5.78 -13.63
N LEU A 323 22.72 -4.64 -13.11
CA LEU A 323 21.51 -3.97 -13.55
C LEU A 323 21.89 -2.92 -14.59
N THR A 324 21.09 -2.75 -15.63
CA THR A 324 21.29 -1.63 -16.54
C THR A 324 21.00 -0.30 -15.84
N ASP A 325 21.48 0.81 -16.41
CA ASP A 325 21.22 2.15 -15.89
C ASP A 325 19.71 2.45 -15.76
N GLU A 326 18.95 2.01 -16.74
CA GLU A 326 17.49 2.16 -16.74
C GLU A 326 16.84 1.34 -15.63
N GLU A 327 17.27 0.09 -15.45
CA GLU A 327 16.75 -0.79 -14.40
C GLU A 327 17.11 -0.29 -13.01
N LEU A 328 18.35 0.16 -12.83
CA LEU A 328 18.82 0.73 -11.57
C LEU A 328 18.00 1.97 -11.21
N ARG A 329 17.86 2.92 -12.14
CA ARG A 329 17.07 4.14 -11.96
C ARG A 329 15.60 3.85 -11.66
N SER A 330 14.96 2.96 -12.43
CA SER A 330 13.56 2.56 -12.21
C SER A 330 13.37 1.88 -10.86
N ASN A 331 14.35 1.08 -10.41
CA ASN A 331 14.33 0.46 -9.09
C ASN A 331 14.49 1.48 -7.97
N LEU A 332 15.40 2.45 -8.09
CA LEU A 332 15.56 3.50 -7.08
C LEU A 332 14.30 4.34 -6.94
N ASN A 333 13.66 4.72 -8.05
CA ASN A 333 12.38 5.43 -8.04
C ASN A 333 11.30 4.70 -7.23
N ILE A 334 11.10 3.40 -7.49
CA ILE A 334 10.05 2.65 -6.80
C ILE A 334 10.43 2.32 -5.35
N LEU A 335 11.71 2.10 -5.07
CA LEU A 335 12.21 1.83 -3.71
C LEU A 335 12.14 3.08 -2.83
N PHE A 336 12.32 4.27 -3.40
CA PHE A 336 12.14 5.54 -2.69
C PHE A 336 10.73 5.63 -2.11
N LEU A 337 9.70 5.50 -2.95
CA LEU A 337 8.30 5.52 -2.50
C LEU A 337 7.99 4.36 -1.55
N ALA A 338 8.45 3.15 -1.88
CA ALA A 338 8.11 1.96 -1.12
C ALA A 338 8.72 1.98 0.29
N GLY A 339 9.96 2.46 0.46
CA GLY A 339 10.65 2.54 1.74
C GLY A 339 10.26 3.76 2.58
N HIS A 340 9.86 4.86 1.93
CA HIS A 340 9.50 6.11 2.59
C HIS A 340 8.07 6.10 3.14
N ASP A 341 7.06 6.18 2.27
CA ASP A 341 5.65 6.35 2.65
C ASP A 341 5.13 5.20 3.51
N THR A 342 5.59 3.96 3.28
CA THR A 342 5.07 2.83 4.06
C THR A 342 5.60 2.85 5.49
N THR A 343 6.91 3.01 5.69
CA THR A 343 7.48 3.06 7.03
C THR A 343 6.99 4.29 7.80
N SER A 344 6.87 5.46 7.16
CA SER A 344 6.42 6.69 7.83
C SER A 344 5.00 6.55 8.40
N ASN A 345 4.09 5.98 7.60
CA ASN A 345 2.72 5.72 8.02
C ASN A 345 2.65 4.64 9.10
N ALA A 346 3.42 3.55 8.98
CA ALA A 346 3.47 2.51 10.02
C ALA A 346 3.96 3.05 11.37
N LEU A 347 5.01 3.86 11.37
CA LEU A 347 5.52 4.55 12.56
C LEU A 347 4.49 5.51 13.15
N SER A 348 3.84 6.31 12.30
CA SER A 348 2.79 7.24 12.72
C SER A 348 1.63 6.50 13.40
N PHE A 349 1.20 5.35 12.85
CA PHE A 349 0.20 4.51 13.47
C PHE A 349 0.67 3.95 14.83
N ALA A 350 1.88 3.39 14.90
CA ALA A 350 2.42 2.85 16.15
C ALA A 350 2.49 3.91 17.24
N LEU A 351 2.98 5.11 16.92
CA LEU A 351 3.03 6.24 17.84
C LEU A 351 1.63 6.64 18.31
N SER A 352 0.64 6.68 17.40
CA SER A 352 -0.75 7.00 17.75
C SER A 352 -1.38 5.95 18.68
N TYR A 353 -1.12 4.66 18.48
CA TYR A 353 -1.63 3.60 19.35
C TYR A 353 -1.00 3.66 20.73
N LEU A 354 0.30 3.92 20.82
CA LEU A 354 0.97 4.14 22.10
C LEU A 354 0.50 5.42 22.78
N ALA A 355 0.14 6.46 22.03
CA ALA A 355 -0.43 7.69 22.56
C ALA A 355 -1.82 7.48 23.19
N LYS A 356 -2.60 6.57 22.61
CA LYS A 356 -3.96 6.20 23.07
C LYS A 356 -3.94 5.21 24.23
N ASN A 357 -2.85 4.48 24.43
CA ASN A 357 -2.75 3.41 25.43
C ASN A 357 -1.56 3.64 26.38
N PRO A 358 -1.71 4.52 27.39
CA PRO A 358 -0.62 4.86 28.32
C PRO A 358 0.00 3.66 29.02
N GLU A 359 -0.80 2.66 29.40
CA GLU A 359 -0.31 1.43 30.04
C GLU A 359 0.54 0.58 29.09
N MET A 360 0.15 0.49 27.82
CA MET A 360 0.96 -0.20 26.81
C MET A 360 2.27 0.55 26.55
N GLN A 361 2.23 1.89 26.49
CA GLN A 361 3.42 2.71 26.36
C GLN A 361 4.36 2.56 27.57
N LYS A 362 3.81 2.47 28.79
CA LYS A 362 4.57 2.22 30.00
C LYS A 362 5.24 0.85 29.97
N ARG A 363 4.52 -0.22 29.64
CA ARG A 363 5.07 -1.59 29.51
C ARG A 363 6.17 -1.66 28.45
N ALA A 364 5.96 -1.04 27.29
CA ALA A 364 6.98 -0.98 26.24
C ALA A 364 8.22 -0.20 26.68
N ARG A 365 8.06 0.86 27.46
CA ARG A 365 9.18 1.60 28.05
C ARG A 365 9.93 0.77 29.09
N GLU A 366 9.23 0.05 29.95
CA GLU A 366 9.85 -0.84 30.94
C GLU A 366 10.75 -1.90 30.27
N GLU A 367 10.29 -2.49 29.15
CA GLU A 367 11.10 -3.36 28.31
C GLU A 367 12.38 -2.66 27.82
N VAL A 368 12.24 -1.49 27.20
CA VAL A 368 13.37 -0.69 26.69
C VAL A 368 14.37 -0.37 27.79
N LEU A 369 13.90 0.06 28.96
CA LEU A 369 14.75 0.42 30.08
C LEU A 369 15.48 -0.79 30.67
N SER A 370 14.86 -1.96 30.66
CA SER A 370 15.51 -3.20 31.12
C SER A 370 16.69 -3.62 30.24
N ILE A 371 16.66 -3.28 28.95
CA ILE A 371 17.67 -3.68 27.96
C ILE A 371 18.74 -2.60 27.77
N PHE A 372 18.34 -1.31 27.79
CA PHE A 372 19.25 -0.19 27.50
C PHE A 372 19.72 0.53 28.78
N GLY A 373 19.12 0.26 29.93
CA GLY A 373 19.33 1.02 31.15
C GLY A 373 18.54 2.34 31.19
N ASP A 374 18.43 2.94 32.37
CA ASP A 374 17.65 4.17 32.63
C ASP A 374 18.52 5.42 32.83
N ALA A 375 19.80 5.37 32.47
CA ALA A 375 20.63 6.57 32.45
C ALA A 375 20.03 7.62 31.47
N PRO A 376 20.08 8.92 31.81
CA PRO A 376 19.52 10.01 31.01
C PRO A 376 20.42 10.34 29.80
N GLU A 377 20.63 9.36 28.93
CA GLU A 377 21.48 9.47 27.75
C GLU A 377 20.81 8.80 26.53
N ASP A 378 21.08 9.33 25.34
CA ASP A 378 20.58 8.75 24.10
C ASP A 378 21.43 7.54 23.70
N ILE A 379 20.82 6.36 23.65
CA ILE A 379 21.49 5.10 23.32
C ILE A 379 21.03 4.63 21.95
N ILE A 380 21.99 4.36 21.07
CA ILE A 380 21.74 3.67 19.80
C ILE A 380 21.76 2.17 20.07
N PRO A 381 20.65 1.43 19.82
CA PRO A 381 20.60 0.01 20.12
C PRO A 381 21.51 -0.81 19.19
N SER A 382 22.06 -1.91 19.72
CA SER A 382 22.74 -2.92 18.90
C SER A 382 21.75 -3.88 18.24
N SER A 383 22.20 -4.61 17.21
CA SER A 383 21.39 -5.67 16.57
C SER A 383 20.88 -6.73 17.57
N ASP A 384 21.71 -7.11 18.55
CA ASP A 384 21.32 -8.10 19.56
C ASP A 384 20.36 -7.55 20.59
N GLN A 385 20.44 -6.25 20.90
CA GLN A 385 19.45 -5.57 21.73
C GLN A 385 18.10 -5.46 21.03
N LEU A 386 18.07 -5.17 19.71
CA LEU A 386 16.81 -5.12 18.95
C LEU A 386 16.06 -6.45 18.93
N LYS A 387 16.78 -7.58 18.97
CA LYS A 387 16.18 -8.92 19.02
C LYS A 387 15.46 -9.21 20.35
N GLN A 388 15.81 -8.50 21.42
CA GLN A 388 15.23 -8.67 22.76
C GLN A 388 13.95 -7.85 22.98
N LEU A 389 13.58 -6.97 22.04
CA LEU A 389 12.40 -6.10 22.14
C LEU A 389 11.10 -6.84 21.82
N ASP A 390 10.75 -7.83 22.63
CA ASP A 390 9.62 -8.74 22.40
C ASP A 390 8.27 -8.02 22.31
N TYR A 391 8.00 -7.09 23.22
CA TYR A 391 6.74 -6.36 23.29
C TYR A 391 6.67 -5.25 22.25
N ILE A 392 7.77 -4.55 21.94
CA ILE A 392 7.80 -3.64 20.77
C ILE A 392 7.56 -4.42 19.48
N ASN A 393 8.11 -5.62 19.33
CA ASN A 393 7.83 -6.48 18.17
C ASN A 393 6.35 -6.85 18.07
N GLN A 394 5.68 -7.09 19.20
CA GLN A 394 4.24 -7.32 19.26
C GLN A 394 3.44 -6.06 18.86
N ILE A 395 3.84 -4.88 19.35
CA ILE A 395 3.24 -3.59 18.97
C ILE A 395 3.37 -3.34 17.47
N ILE A 396 4.54 -3.56 16.88
CA ILE A 396 4.76 -3.41 15.43
C ILE A 396 3.86 -4.36 14.65
N LYS A 397 3.79 -5.64 15.05
CA LYS A 397 2.95 -6.64 14.37
C LYS A 397 1.47 -6.28 14.42
N GLU A 398 0.97 -5.84 15.58
CA GLU A 398 -0.42 -5.43 15.75
C GLU A 398 -0.73 -4.11 15.02
N THR A 399 0.22 -3.17 15.00
CA THR A 399 0.10 -1.95 14.20
C THR A 399 -0.05 -2.28 12.73
N LEU A 400 0.80 -3.16 12.19
CA LEU A 400 0.73 -3.59 10.79
C LEU A 400 -0.49 -4.47 10.49
N ARG A 401 -1.08 -5.12 11.51
CA ARG A 401 -2.34 -5.86 11.36
C ARG A 401 -3.53 -4.90 11.21
N ILE A 402 -3.68 -3.94 12.12
CA ILE A 402 -4.85 -3.04 12.15
C ILE A 402 -4.71 -1.89 11.14
N ASN A 403 -3.56 -1.23 11.11
CA ASN A 403 -3.28 -0.12 10.21
C ASN A 403 -1.94 -0.33 9.47
N GLY A 404 -1.85 -1.46 8.76
CA GLY A 404 -0.81 -1.67 7.75
C GLY A 404 -0.96 -0.68 6.59
N PRO A 405 0.12 0.04 6.17
CA PRO A 405 0.03 1.00 5.07
C PRO A 405 -0.44 0.37 3.77
N ALA A 406 -0.05 -0.88 3.49
CA ALA A 406 -0.48 -1.61 2.29
C ALA A 406 -1.76 -2.41 2.57
N VAL A 407 -2.89 -1.96 2.02
CA VAL A 407 -4.21 -2.61 2.20
C VAL A 407 -4.45 -3.79 1.26
N GLN A 408 -3.70 -3.87 0.16
CA GLN A 408 -3.80 -4.95 -0.83
C GLN A 408 -2.49 -5.05 -1.62
N VAL A 409 -2.29 -6.17 -2.30
CA VAL A 409 -1.15 -6.34 -3.22
C VAL A 409 -1.47 -5.86 -4.63
N VAL A 410 -0.44 -5.72 -5.47
CA VAL A 410 -0.62 -5.46 -6.91
C VAL A 410 -1.49 -6.57 -7.52
N PRO A 411 -2.53 -6.23 -8.32
CA PRO A 411 -3.34 -7.23 -9.00
C PRO A 411 -2.50 -8.19 -9.85
N ARG A 412 -2.98 -9.42 -9.96
CA ARG A 412 -2.37 -10.52 -10.71
C ARG A 412 -3.34 -11.05 -11.74
N VAL A 413 -2.84 -11.69 -12.79
CA VAL A 413 -3.67 -12.32 -13.82
C VAL A 413 -3.62 -13.83 -13.63
N ALA A 414 -4.78 -14.49 -13.52
CA ALA A 414 -4.84 -15.95 -13.53
C ALA A 414 -4.48 -16.46 -14.94
N GLN A 415 -3.38 -17.18 -15.09
CA GLN A 415 -2.91 -17.69 -16.40
C GLN A 415 -3.62 -18.97 -16.87
N GLU A 416 -4.38 -19.60 -15.98
CA GLU A 416 -5.17 -20.81 -16.21
C GLU A 416 -6.44 -20.77 -15.37
N ASP A 417 -7.43 -21.57 -15.76
CA ASP A 417 -8.61 -21.81 -14.92
C ASP A 417 -8.15 -22.49 -13.62
N THR A 418 -8.57 -21.95 -12.49
CA THR A 418 -8.15 -22.45 -11.18
C THR A 418 -9.24 -22.29 -10.15
N VAL A 419 -9.09 -22.97 -9.01
CA VAL A 419 -10.03 -22.89 -7.90
C VAL A 419 -9.37 -22.18 -6.72
N LEU A 420 -10.03 -21.16 -6.17
CA LEU A 420 -9.63 -20.45 -4.95
C LEU A 420 -10.80 -20.49 -3.97
N ALA A 421 -10.58 -21.05 -2.77
CA ALA A 421 -11.61 -21.26 -1.74
C ALA A 421 -12.94 -21.78 -2.33
N ASP A 422 -12.83 -22.92 -3.02
CA ASP A 422 -13.94 -23.63 -3.69
C ASP A 422 -14.67 -22.84 -4.79
N THR A 423 -14.10 -21.72 -5.23
CA THR A 423 -14.66 -20.89 -6.29
C THR A 423 -13.82 -21.01 -7.56
N LEU A 424 -14.46 -21.31 -8.69
CA LEU A 424 -13.81 -21.28 -10.00
C LEU A 424 -13.41 -19.84 -10.37
N ILE A 425 -12.14 -19.68 -10.71
CA ILE A 425 -11.49 -18.46 -11.19
C ILE A 425 -11.08 -18.71 -12.64
N PRO A 426 -11.80 -18.13 -13.62
CA PRO A 426 -11.46 -18.28 -15.02
C PRO A 426 -10.10 -17.66 -15.37
N LYS A 427 -9.41 -18.24 -16.34
CA LYS A 427 -8.22 -17.68 -16.99
C LYS A 427 -8.48 -16.24 -17.46
N GLY A 428 -7.48 -15.39 -17.28
CA GLY A 428 -7.53 -13.96 -17.62
C GLY A 428 -8.18 -13.09 -16.55
N SER A 429 -8.74 -13.68 -15.48
CA SER A 429 -9.30 -12.89 -14.38
C SER A 429 -8.21 -12.14 -13.62
N LEU A 430 -8.50 -10.90 -13.25
CA LEU A 430 -7.68 -10.13 -12.33
C LEU A 430 -7.99 -10.58 -10.90
N VAL A 431 -6.94 -10.89 -10.14
CA VAL A 431 -7.03 -11.37 -8.75
C VAL A 431 -6.08 -10.56 -7.89
N THR A 432 -6.52 -10.12 -6.71
CA THR A 432 -5.64 -9.49 -5.72
C THR A 432 -5.90 -10.04 -4.33
N VAL A 433 -4.83 -10.16 -3.55
CA VAL A 433 -4.92 -10.51 -2.13
C VAL A 433 -5.26 -9.25 -1.35
N ASP A 434 -6.35 -9.32 -0.60
CA ASP A 434 -6.86 -8.24 0.21
C ASP A 434 -6.31 -8.36 1.63
N ILE A 435 -5.19 -7.68 1.88
CA ILE A 435 -4.46 -7.72 3.16
C ILE A 435 -5.37 -7.19 4.27
N PHE A 436 -6.08 -6.09 4.01
CA PHE A 436 -6.95 -5.47 4.98
C PHE A 436 -8.02 -6.43 5.49
N ASN A 437 -8.77 -7.03 4.57
CA ASN A 437 -9.88 -7.91 4.90
C ASN A 437 -9.41 -9.22 5.57
N ILE A 438 -8.24 -9.77 5.20
CA ILE A 438 -7.62 -10.90 5.92
C ILE A 438 -7.35 -10.52 7.38
N GLN A 439 -6.82 -9.33 7.60
CA GLN A 439 -6.37 -8.88 8.91
C GLN A 439 -7.50 -8.37 9.82
N HIS A 440 -8.70 -8.10 9.28
CA HIS A 440 -9.87 -7.60 10.02
C HIS A 440 -11.07 -8.55 10.02
N SER A 441 -11.04 -9.65 9.26
CA SER A 441 -12.14 -10.61 9.23
C SER A 441 -12.40 -11.19 10.62
N LYS A 442 -13.67 -11.09 11.08
CA LYS A 442 -14.09 -11.67 12.35
C LYS A 442 -14.07 -13.20 12.36
N LYS A 443 -13.97 -13.84 11.19
CA LYS A 443 -13.78 -15.29 11.05
C LYS A 443 -12.35 -15.73 11.40
N ILE A 444 -11.38 -14.79 11.34
CA ILE A 444 -9.95 -15.06 11.55
C ILE A 444 -9.49 -14.47 12.88
N TRP A 445 -9.82 -13.21 13.15
CA TRP A 445 -9.35 -12.46 14.32
C TRP A 445 -10.49 -12.14 15.28
N LYS A 446 -10.39 -12.60 16.52
CA LYS A 446 -11.35 -12.32 17.59
C LYS A 446 -11.20 -10.87 18.05
N ASN A 447 -12.29 -10.12 18.07
CA ASN A 447 -12.26 -8.67 18.36
C ASN A 447 -11.19 -7.95 17.52
N GLY A 448 -11.17 -8.21 16.20
CA GLY A 448 -10.12 -7.75 15.29
C GLY A 448 -9.90 -6.22 15.26
N ASP A 449 -10.85 -5.43 15.76
CA ASP A 449 -10.78 -3.97 15.76
C ASP A 449 -10.06 -3.42 17.02
N GLU A 450 -9.88 -4.26 18.05
CA GLU A 450 -9.17 -3.89 19.28
C GLU A 450 -7.65 -4.02 19.07
N PHE A 451 -6.92 -2.93 19.32
CA PHE A 451 -5.45 -2.93 19.34
C PHE A 451 -4.93 -3.70 20.54
N ASN A 452 -4.46 -4.93 20.31
CA ASN A 452 -3.95 -5.80 21.35
C ASN A 452 -2.63 -6.49 20.91
N PRO A 453 -1.47 -5.94 21.31
CA PRO A 453 -0.17 -6.54 21.03
C PRO A 453 -0.02 -7.98 21.53
N ASP A 454 -0.65 -8.34 22.66
CA ASP A 454 -0.51 -9.67 23.26
C ASP A 454 -1.08 -10.80 22.37
N ARG A 455 -1.84 -10.48 21.31
CA ARG A 455 -2.20 -11.46 20.25
C ARG A 455 -0.97 -12.11 19.62
N PHE A 456 0.14 -11.39 19.56
CA PHE A 456 1.41 -11.83 18.98
C PHE A 456 2.41 -12.33 20.02
N ALA A 457 2.04 -12.39 21.30
CA ALA A 457 2.86 -12.98 22.34
C ALA A 457 3.03 -14.49 22.12
N PRO A 458 4.05 -15.14 22.73
CA PRO A 458 4.12 -16.60 22.77
C PRO A 458 2.81 -17.18 23.33
N LYS A 459 2.22 -18.16 22.61
CA LYS A 459 0.89 -18.75 22.90
C LYS A 459 -0.30 -17.79 22.76
N GLY A 460 -0.09 -16.59 22.22
CA GLY A 460 -1.16 -15.65 21.84
C GLY A 460 -1.99 -16.14 20.66
N GLU A 461 -3.04 -15.39 20.32
CA GLU A 461 -3.98 -15.70 19.22
C GLU A 461 -3.27 -16.05 17.91
N SER A 462 -2.23 -15.30 17.52
CA SER A 462 -1.52 -15.54 16.26
C SER A 462 -0.89 -16.93 16.18
N SER A 463 -0.50 -17.51 17.32
CA SER A 463 0.08 -18.86 17.37
C SER A 463 -0.95 -19.96 17.11
N GLN A 464 -2.23 -19.70 17.40
CA GLN A 464 -3.35 -20.62 17.17
C GLN A 464 -3.79 -20.61 15.70
N LEU A 465 -3.48 -19.54 14.97
CA LEU A 465 -3.73 -19.39 13.53
C LEU A 465 -2.68 -20.10 12.66
N VAL A 466 -1.60 -20.62 13.25
CA VAL A 466 -0.57 -21.37 12.51
C VAL A 466 -1.19 -22.59 11.85
N GLY A 467 -0.92 -22.76 10.55
CA GLY A 467 -1.50 -23.84 9.74
C GLY A 467 -2.79 -23.44 9.01
N GLN A 468 -3.46 -22.36 9.40
CA GLN A 468 -4.70 -21.88 8.78
C GLN A 468 -4.48 -20.97 7.57
N GLY A 469 -3.41 -21.21 6.81
CA GLY A 469 -3.02 -20.35 5.68
C GLY A 469 -2.22 -19.11 6.11
N MET A 470 -2.40 -18.00 5.38
CA MET A 470 -1.69 -16.74 5.58
C MET A 470 -2.60 -15.67 6.21
N THR A 471 -2.56 -15.54 7.54
CA THR A 471 -3.46 -14.66 8.33
C THR A 471 -2.85 -13.30 8.70
N TRP A 472 -1.52 -13.17 8.66
CA TRP A 472 -0.79 -11.91 8.84
C TRP A 472 0.17 -11.73 7.65
N VAL A 473 -0.12 -10.76 6.77
CA VAL A 473 0.57 -10.58 5.48
C VAL A 473 0.85 -9.11 5.11
N PRO A 474 1.29 -8.25 6.04
CA PRO A 474 1.49 -6.83 5.74
C PRO A 474 2.62 -6.57 4.72
N PHE A 475 3.55 -7.52 4.57
CA PHE A 475 4.65 -7.46 3.61
C PHE A 475 4.43 -8.35 2.37
N GLY A 476 3.21 -8.86 2.17
CA GLY A 476 2.94 -9.97 1.25
C GLY A 476 3.68 -11.25 1.66
N ASN A 477 3.86 -12.18 0.73
CA ASN A 477 4.54 -13.44 0.99
C ASN A 477 5.07 -14.09 -0.30
N GLY A 478 5.73 -15.25 -0.16
CA GLY A 478 6.31 -16.02 -1.25
C GLY A 478 7.50 -15.33 -1.90
N ALA A 479 7.85 -15.75 -3.12
CA ALA A 479 8.99 -15.20 -3.86
C ALA A 479 8.86 -13.69 -4.16
N ARG A 480 7.64 -13.13 -4.08
CA ARG A 480 7.33 -11.71 -4.30
C ARG A 480 7.15 -10.91 -3.01
N GLN A 481 7.54 -11.45 -1.85
CA GLN A 481 7.50 -10.73 -0.56
C GLN A 481 8.28 -9.41 -0.63
N CYS A 482 7.89 -8.42 0.19
CA CYS A 482 8.63 -7.16 0.30
C CYS A 482 10.12 -7.41 0.53
N ILE A 483 10.98 -6.80 -0.29
CA ILE A 483 12.44 -6.95 -0.17
C ILE A 483 12.99 -6.20 1.03
N GLY A 484 12.35 -5.07 1.38
CA GLY A 484 12.73 -4.21 2.49
C GLY A 484 12.08 -4.59 3.82
N MET A 485 11.52 -5.80 3.98
CA MET A 485 10.82 -6.19 5.21
C MET A 485 11.72 -6.04 6.45
N ASN A 486 12.92 -6.64 6.43
CA ASN A 486 13.84 -6.57 7.58
C ASN A 486 14.36 -5.14 7.81
N PHE A 487 14.61 -4.42 6.72
CA PHE A 487 15.01 -3.02 6.75
C PHE A 487 13.96 -2.16 7.48
N SER A 488 12.70 -2.20 7.05
CA SER A 488 11.60 -1.45 7.65
C SER A 488 11.31 -1.86 9.09
N LEU A 489 11.41 -3.16 9.41
CA LEU A 489 11.23 -3.62 10.79
C LEU A 489 12.35 -3.10 11.71
N ASN A 490 13.59 -3.00 11.20
CA ASN A 490 14.69 -2.43 11.98
C ASN A 490 14.55 -0.91 12.15
N GLU A 491 14.14 -0.18 11.11
CA GLU A 491 13.77 1.24 11.23
C GLU A 491 12.75 1.45 12.36
N GLN A 492 11.67 0.66 12.35
CA GLN A 492 10.61 0.75 13.34
C GLN A 492 11.09 0.42 14.76
N ARG A 493 11.89 -0.63 14.95
CA ARG A 493 12.42 -0.98 16.27
C ARG A 493 13.36 0.08 16.82
N VAL A 494 14.29 0.58 15.99
CA VAL A 494 15.26 1.60 16.40
C VAL A 494 14.52 2.85 16.84
N LEU A 495 13.65 3.39 15.98
CA LEU A 495 12.94 4.63 16.28
C LEU A 495 12.02 4.47 17.51
N LEU A 496 11.17 3.44 17.54
CA LEU A 496 10.21 3.27 18.66
C LEU A 496 10.92 3.07 20.00
N SER A 497 11.99 2.26 20.05
CA SER A 497 12.71 2.00 21.30
C SER A 497 13.42 3.25 21.81
N MET A 498 14.07 4.03 20.94
CA MET A 498 14.70 5.29 21.30
C MET A 498 13.67 6.35 21.72
N MET A 499 12.54 6.46 21.01
CA MET A 499 11.43 7.36 21.38
C MET A 499 10.85 7.01 22.75
N LEU A 500 10.62 5.73 23.05
CA LEU A 500 10.11 5.26 24.35
C LEU A 500 11.06 5.57 25.51
N LYS A 501 12.38 5.49 25.26
CA LYS A 501 13.39 5.87 26.25
C LYS A 501 13.35 7.37 26.53
N LYS A 502 13.31 8.22 25.50
CA LYS A 502 13.45 9.68 25.62
C LYS A 502 12.17 10.42 25.96
N PHE A 503 11.02 9.95 25.52
CA PHE A 503 9.75 10.66 25.60
C PHE A 503 8.64 9.82 26.23
N THR A 504 7.67 10.52 26.81
CA THR A 504 6.29 10.06 27.04
C THR A 504 5.37 10.91 26.18
N TRP A 505 4.32 10.33 25.61
CA TRP A 505 3.45 11.09 24.72
C TRP A 505 2.00 10.65 24.80
N LYS A 506 1.11 11.56 24.39
CA LYS A 506 -0.35 11.37 24.38
C LYS A 506 -0.98 12.11 23.21
N LEU A 507 -2.21 11.74 22.86
CA LEU A 507 -3.01 12.55 21.94
C LEU A 507 -3.42 13.87 22.63
N PRO A 508 -3.51 14.99 21.88
CA PRO A 508 -4.23 16.17 22.32
C PRO A 508 -5.69 15.84 22.69
N GLU A 509 -6.28 16.56 23.64
CA GLU A 509 -7.64 16.28 24.13
C GLU A 509 -8.72 16.45 23.05
N ASP A 510 -8.48 17.35 22.11
CA ASP A 510 -9.32 17.69 20.95
C ASP A 510 -8.95 16.87 19.69
N SER A 511 -8.08 15.87 19.82
CA SER A 511 -7.64 15.05 18.69
C SER A 511 -8.81 14.30 18.04
N ILE A 512 -8.91 14.40 16.72
CA ILE A 512 -9.87 13.61 15.91
C ILE A 512 -9.64 12.10 16.02
N HIS A 513 -8.47 11.69 16.53
CA HIS A 513 -8.06 10.29 16.67
C HIS A 513 -8.45 9.66 18.02
N LYS A 514 -9.04 10.43 18.94
CA LYS A 514 -9.32 10.02 20.32
C LYS A 514 -10.07 8.70 20.41
N ASN A 515 -11.15 8.56 19.64
CA ASN A 515 -11.96 7.33 19.60
C ASN A 515 -11.37 6.32 18.61
N GLU A 516 -11.12 6.75 17.38
CA GLU A 516 -10.67 5.89 16.27
C GLU A 516 -9.63 6.64 15.45
N ILE A 517 -8.59 5.95 14.97
CA ILE A 517 -7.60 6.57 14.10
C ILE A 517 -8.21 6.84 12.72
N LYS A 518 -8.43 8.12 12.40
CA LYS A 518 -8.89 8.53 11.07
C LYS A 518 -7.78 8.43 10.03
N THR A 519 -8.11 7.83 8.88
CA THR A 519 -7.14 7.47 7.84
C THR A 519 -7.47 8.10 6.48
N ARG A 520 -6.42 8.32 5.69
CA ARG A 520 -6.43 8.80 4.29
C ARG A 520 -5.78 7.77 3.38
N GLY A 521 -5.95 7.98 2.07
CA GLY A 521 -5.26 7.22 1.04
C GLY A 521 -6.11 6.08 0.46
N ILE A 522 -5.87 5.77 -0.81
CA ILE A 522 -6.61 4.73 -1.55
C ILE A 522 -5.81 3.43 -1.62
N GLY A 523 -4.50 3.53 -1.88
CA GLY A 523 -3.58 2.39 -2.03
C GLY A 523 -2.62 2.22 -0.86
N VAL A 524 -1.92 3.31 -0.50
CA VAL A 524 -1.14 3.40 0.74
C VAL A 524 -1.94 4.24 1.73
N VAL A 525 -2.22 3.67 2.90
CA VAL A 525 -3.04 4.29 3.94
C VAL A 525 -2.16 4.90 5.01
N GLY A 526 -2.53 6.11 5.44
CA GLY A 526 -1.86 6.86 6.50
C GLY A 526 -2.86 7.60 7.38
N PRO A 527 -2.48 8.11 8.55
CA PRO A 527 -3.37 8.92 9.37
C PRO A 527 -3.59 10.32 8.75
N ILE A 528 -4.74 10.93 9.05
CA ILE A 528 -5.06 12.31 8.67
C ILE A 528 -4.60 13.26 9.79
N ASP A 529 -3.78 14.27 9.51
CA ASP A 529 -3.44 15.36 10.44
C ASP A 529 -3.07 14.91 11.88
N LEU A 530 -2.28 13.84 12.00
CA LEU A 530 -1.92 13.24 13.28
C LEU A 530 -1.02 14.17 14.09
N LYS A 531 -1.59 14.77 15.14
CA LYS A 531 -0.85 15.54 16.15
C LYS A 531 -0.71 14.76 17.44
N ILE A 532 0.50 14.76 18.02
CA ILE A 532 0.83 14.11 19.29
C ILE A 532 1.55 15.11 20.19
N GLN A 533 1.20 15.13 21.48
CA GLN A 533 1.90 15.91 22.49
C GLN A 533 3.01 15.04 23.12
N PHE A 534 4.25 15.48 22.99
CA PHE A 534 5.42 14.84 23.58
C PHE A 534 5.87 15.57 24.85
N LYS A 535 6.26 14.79 25.85
CA LYS A 535 6.91 15.23 27.08
C LYS A 535 8.24 14.51 27.23
N LYS A 536 9.33 15.28 27.29
CA LYS A 536 10.68 14.75 27.48
C LYS A 536 10.83 14.11 28.87
N ARG A 537 11.55 12.99 28.95
CA ARG A 537 11.88 12.33 30.22
C ARG A 537 13.17 12.88 30.84
N TYR A 538 14.15 13.21 30.01
CA TYR A 538 15.45 13.75 30.40
C TYR A 538 16.02 14.67 29.32
#